data_AF-A0A9N8EN91-F1
#
_entry.id   AF-A0A9N8EN91-F1
#
_cell.length_a   1.000
_cell.length_b   1.000
_cell.length_c   1.000
_cell.angle_alpha   90.00
_cell.angle_beta   90.00
_cell.angle_gamma   90.00
#
_symmetry.space_group_name_H-M   'P 1'
#
loop_
_entity.id
_entity.type
_entity.pdbx_description
1 polymer ?
#
loop_
_entity_poly.entity_id
_entity_poly.type
_entity_poly.pdbx_seq_one_letter_code
_entity_poly.pdbx_strand_id
1 'polypeptide(L)'
;MTVMVFPLKDLLDLISSNIKSIHLKVDAEGADLQVLKSASDSLKKVSSVVIECQDLESNDKRILRQGSCLLSQANEYMCQMQTFCNTKAEISGPKDRMVNAFFTKQSPSSSIYVPSYLQKSGVQFFKWYQSIASGVVVS
;
A
#
# COMPACT_ATOMS: atom_id res chain seq x y z
N MET A 1 -12.11 18.05 23.22
CA MET A 1 -12.14 16.62 22.86
C MET A 1 -10.70 16.22 22.54
N THR A 2 -10.14 15.24 23.24
CA THR A 2 -8.75 14.80 23.03
C THR A 2 -8.74 13.73 21.95
N VAL A 3 -7.95 13.93 20.89
CA VAL A 3 -7.73 12.92 19.85
C VAL A 3 -6.51 12.12 20.24
N MET A 4 -6.66 10.82 20.44
CA MET A 4 -5.54 9.91 20.64
C MET A 4 -5.00 9.48 19.28
N VAL A 5 -3.71 9.72 19.04
CA VAL A 5 -3.02 9.36 17.80
C VAL A 5 -2.02 8.26 18.14
N PHE A 6 -2.14 7.13 17.45
CA PHE A 6 -1.24 5.99 17.63
C PHE A 6 -0.44 5.78 16.33
N PRO A 7 0.89 5.63 16.40
CA PRO A 7 1.71 5.23 15.26
C PRO A 7 1.24 3.90 14.67
N LEU A 8 1.33 3.77 13.35
CA LEU A 8 1.01 2.51 12.66
C LEU A 8 1.91 1.35 13.16
N LYS A 9 3.16 1.64 13.54
CA LYS A 9 4.08 0.68 14.16
C LYS A 9 3.43 -0.08 15.32
N ASP A 10 2.82 0.65 16.26
CA ASP A 10 2.31 0.07 17.50
C ASP A 10 1.15 -0.89 17.19
N LEU A 11 0.32 -0.56 16.20
CA LEU A 11 -0.75 -1.44 15.73
C LEU A 11 -0.20 -2.70 15.06
N LEU A 12 0.80 -2.58 14.20
CA LEU A 12 1.44 -3.73 13.55
C LEU A 12 2.17 -4.62 14.56
N ASP A 13 2.63 -4.06 15.68
CA ASP A 13 3.31 -4.79 16.74
C ASP A 13 2.37 -5.64 17.60
N LEU A 14 1.07 -5.32 17.62
CA LEU A 14 0.04 -6.12 18.29
C LEU A 14 -0.46 -7.31 17.46
N ILE A 15 -0.14 -7.37 16.17
CA ILE A 15 -0.61 -8.46 15.31
C ILE A 15 0.14 -9.75 15.65
N SER A 16 -0.62 -10.79 15.98
CA SER A 16 -0.11 -12.11 16.36
C SER A 16 0.64 -12.80 15.21
N SER A 17 1.67 -13.58 15.56
CA SER A 17 2.53 -14.31 14.61
C SER A 17 1.82 -15.45 13.87
N ASN A 18 0.63 -15.87 14.31
CA ASN A 18 -0.19 -16.87 13.61
C ASN A 18 -0.90 -16.33 12.35
N ILE A 19 -0.89 -15.01 12.13
CA ILE A 19 -1.44 -14.40 10.92
C ILE A 19 -0.49 -14.64 9.75
N LYS A 20 -0.97 -15.37 8.74
CA LYS A 20 -0.16 -15.80 7.58
C LYS A 20 0.20 -14.67 6.63
N SER A 21 -0.67 -13.67 6.49
CA SER A 21 -0.46 -12.56 5.57
C SER A 21 -1.24 -11.34 6.04
N ILE A 22 -0.60 -10.18 5.93
CA ILE A 22 -1.16 -8.88 6.31
C ILE A 22 -1.16 -8.00 5.07
N HIS A 23 -2.32 -7.44 4.74
CA HIS A 23 -2.49 -6.51 3.63
C HIS A 23 -2.93 -5.18 4.19
N LEU A 24 -2.16 -4.13 3.92
CA LEU A 24 -2.40 -2.81 4.46
C LEU A 24 -2.90 -1.89 3.35
N LYS A 25 -4.07 -1.27 3.54
CA LYS A 25 -4.44 -0.05 2.81
C LYS A 25 -4.23 1.12 3.76
N VAL A 26 -3.47 2.13 3.33
CA VAL A 26 -3.42 3.43 4.00
C VAL A 26 -4.29 4.39 3.20
N ASP A 27 -5.04 5.22 3.92
CA ASP A 27 -5.94 6.22 3.36
C ASP A 27 -5.93 7.41 4.34
N ALA A 28 -4.86 8.21 4.27
CA ALA A 28 -4.57 9.27 5.22
C ALA A 28 -4.67 10.65 4.56
N GLU A 29 -5.60 10.80 3.61
CA GLU A 29 -5.94 12.06 2.94
C GLU A 29 -4.71 12.76 2.31
N GLY A 30 -3.73 11.96 1.88
CA GLY A 30 -2.48 12.38 1.25
C GLY A 30 -1.23 12.11 2.09
N ALA A 31 -1.34 11.89 3.40
CA ALA A 31 -0.18 11.65 4.28
C ALA A 31 0.29 10.18 4.31
N ASP A 32 -0.16 9.35 3.37
CA ASP A 32 0.00 7.91 3.36
C ASP A 32 1.46 7.46 3.50
N LEU A 33 2.37 8.09 2.75
CA LEU A 33 3.80 7.79 2.83
C LEU A 33 4.40 8.16 4.20
N GLN A 34 3.93 9.22 4.84
CA GLN A 34 4.39 9.59 6.19
C GLN A 34 3.94 8.56 7.24
N VAL A 35 2.70 8.09 7.13
CA VAL A 35 2.17 7.01 7.98
C VAL A 35 3.05 5.75 7.83
N LEU A 36 3.39 5.37 6.61
CA LEU A 36 4.28 4.23 6.35
C LEU A 36 5.71 4.44 6.87
N LYS A 37 6.27 5.64 6.73
CA LYS A 37 7.60 5.99 7.27
C LYS A 37 7.65 5.82 8.79
N SER A 38 6.55 6.13 9.49
CA SER A 38 6.46 5.92 10.95
C SER A 38 6.44 4.45 11.35
N ALA A 39 6.01 3.55 10.46
CA ALA A 39 5.95 2.11 10.72
C ALA A 39 7.30 1.41 10.52
N SER A 40 8.20 1.96 9.69
CA SER A 40 9.56 1.48 9.42
C SER A 40 9.68 -0.05 9.43
N ASP A 41 10.41 -0.63 10.39
CA ASP A 41 10.70 -2.06 10.45
C ASP A 41 9.46 -2.95 10.63
N SER A 42 8.38 -2.42 11.22
CA SER A 42 7.15 -3.20 11.40
C SER A 42 6.44 -3.48 10.07
N LEU A 43 6.76 -2.74 8.99
CA LEU A 43 6.32 -3.08 7.63
C LEU A 43 6.86 -4.42 7.13
N LYS A 44 7.92 -4.97 7.74
CA LYS A 44 8.41 -6.33 7.46
C LYS A 44 7.37 -7.42 7.76
N LYS A 45 6.36 -7.14 8.59
CA LYS A 45 5.23 -8.05 8.85
C LYS A 45 4.17 -8.02 7.74
N VAL A 46 4.17 -6.98 6.93
CA VAL A 46 3.16 -6.74 5.89
C VAL A 46 3.56 -7.46 4.59
N SER A 47 2.58 -8.07 3.93
CA SER A 47 2.74 -8.79 2.66
C SER A 47 2.59 -7.85 1.47
N SER A 48 1.61 -6.94 1.54
CA SER A 48 1.33 -5.97 0.49
C SER A 48 0.80 -4.66 1.08
N VAL A 49 1.03 -3.56 0.37
CA VAL A 49 0.57 -2.23 0.75
C VAL A 49 -0.16 -1.58 -0.43
N VAL A 50 -1.30 -0.96 -0.16
CA VAL A 50 -1.96 -0.01 -1.08
C VAL A 50 -1.91 1.36 -0.44
N ILE A 51 -1.48 2.36 -1.19
CA ILE A 51 -1.53 3.78 -0.78
C ILE A 51 -2.04 4.64 -1.90
N GLU A 52 -2.59 5.79 -1.52
CA GLU A 52 -3.02 6.82 -2.45
C GLU A 52 -1.90 7.86 -2.64
N CYS A 53 -1.46 8.05 -3.89
CA CYS A 53 -0.39 8.99 -4.22
C CYS A 53 -0.71 9.74 -5.51
N GLN A 54 -0.10 10.91 -5.71
CA GLN A 54 -0.17 11.62 -6.98
C GLN A 54 0.81 11.00 -7.96
N ASP A 55 0.37 10.76 -9.20
CA ASP A 55 1.25 10.25 -10.25
C ASP A 55 2.29 11.29 -10.68
N LEU A 56 1.85 12.54 -10.82
CA LEU A 56 2.67 13.68 -11.24
C LEU A 56 2.62 14.81 -10.21
N GLU A 57 3.72 15.54 -10.08
CA GLU A 57 3.73 16.80 -9.34
C GLU A 57 2.76 17.77 -10.02
N SER A 58 1.75 18.20 -9.27
CA SER A 58 0.77 19.17 -9.73
C SER A 58 0.96 20.47 -8.98
N ASN A 59 1.03 21.61 -9.67
CA ASN A 59 1.00 22.93 -9.02
C ASN A 59 -0.42 23.34 -8.58
N ASP A 60 -1.42 22.48 -8.80
CA ASP A 60 -2.79 22.73 -8.36
C ASP A 60 -2.90 22.62 -6.84
N LYS A 61 -3.08 23.76 -6.18
CA LYS A 61 -3.25 23.88 -4.72
C LYS A 61 -4.47 23.13 -4.17
N ARG A 62 -5.40 22.68 -5.02
CA ARG A 62 -6.51 21.80 -4.62
C ARG A 62 -6.06 20.35 -4.45
N ILE A 63 -4.95 19.98 -5.10
CA ILE A 63 -4.38 18.63 -5.18
C ILE A 63 -3.16 18.54 -4.25
N LEU A 64 -2.28 19.56 -4.25
CA LEU A 64 -1.18 19.71 -3.30
C LEU A 64 -1.70 19.97 -1.89
N ARG A 65 -1.67 18.93 -1.05
CA ARG A 65 -1.82 19.06 0.41
C ARG A 65 -0.45 18.92 1.05
N GLN A 66 -0.26 19.56 2.20
CA GLN A 66 0.99 19.41 2.93
C GLN A 66 1.13 17.94 3.37
N GLY A 67 2.18 17.27 2.91
CA GLY A 67 2.39 15.84 3.16
C GLY A 67 1.87 14.89 2.09
N SER A 68 1.31 15.40 0.97
CA SER A 68 0.85 14.59 -0.17
C SER A 68 1.90 13.58 -0.63
N CYS A 69 1.51 12.31 -0.73
CA CYS A 69 2.32 11.27 -1.32
C CYS A 69 2.51 11.52 -2.82
N LEU A 70 3.76 11.51 -3.29
CA LEU A 70 4.10 11.40 -4.71
C LEU A 70 4.50 9.95 -5.02
N LEU A 71 4.01 9.42 -6.14
CA LEU A 71 4.26 8.03 -6.52
C LEU A 71 5.75 7.74 -6.71
N SER A 72 6.52 8.69 -7.25
CA SER A 72 7.98 8.57 -7.38
C SER A 72 8.68 8.37 -6.04
N GLN A 73 8.31 9.18 -5.03
CA GLN A 73 8.85 9.09 -3.67
C GLN A 73 8.41 7.82 -2.95
N ALA A 74 7.16 7.40 -3.17
CA ALA A 74 6.66 6.14 -2.66
C ALA A 74 7.42 4.96 -3.25
N ASN A 75 7.65 4.95 -4.57
CA ASN A 75 8.42 3.90 -5.25
C ASN A 75 9.84 3.80 -4.69
N GLU A 76 10.51 4.94 -4.52
CA GLU A 76 11.85 4.99 -3.93
C GLU A 76 11.86 4.39 -2.52
N TYR A 77 11.00 4.90 -1.62
CA TYR A 77 10.94 4.42 -0.24
C TYR A 77 10.55 2.94 -0.14
N MET A 78 9.48 2.55 -0.83
CA MET A 78 8.91 1.21 -0.73
C MET A 78 9.83 0.16 -1.35
N CYS A 79 10.43 0.42 -2.51
CA CYS A 79 11.34 -0.52 -3.14
C CYS A 79 12.71 -0.54 -2.45
N GLN A 80 13.36 0.62 -2.32
CA GLN A 80 14.77 0.67 -1.91
C GLN A 80 14.96 0.48 -0.40
N MET A 81 14.01 0.95 0.42
CA MET A 81 14.14 0.89 1.88
C MET A 81 13.31 -0.22 2.51
N GLN A 82 12.18 -0.59 1.91
CA GLN A 82 11.21 -1.54 2.50
C GLN A 82 11.05 -2.86 1.72
N THR A 83 11.80 -3.05 0.62
CA THR A 83 11.81 -4.25 -0.26
C THR A 83 10.51 -4.55 -1.02
N PHE A 84 9.57 -3.61 -1.05
CA PHE A 84 8.36 -3.68 -1.86
C PHE A 84 8.59 -3.14 -3.29
N CYS A 85 9.39 -3.84 -4.10
CA CYS A 85 9.78 -3.37 -5.43
C CYS A 85 8.79 -3.70 -6.56
N ASN A 86 7.80 -4.54 -6.31
CA ASN A 86 6.80 -4.89 -7.32
C ASN A 86 5.62 -3.93 -7.18
N THR A 87 5.62 -2.89 -8.02
CA THR A 87 4.65 -1.78 -7.94
C THR A 87 3.74 -1.74 -9.16
N LYS A 88 2.43 -1.58 -8.96
CA LYS A 88 1.47 -1.31 -10.03
C LYS A 88 0.41 -0.32 -9.54
N ALA A 89 0.22 0.76 -10.29
CA ALA A 89 -0.76 1.79 -9.97
C ALA A 89 -2.02 1.63 -10.82
N GLU A 90 -3.18 1.72 -10.18
CA GLU A 90 -4.44 1.96 -10.87
C GLU A 90 -4.66 3.48 -10.95
N ILE A 91 -4.62 4.00 -12.18
CA ILE A 91 -4.89 5.40 -12.45
C ILE A 91 -6.40 5.56 -12.64
N SER A 92 -7.08 6.08 -11.63
CA SER A 92 -8.50 6.38 -11.69
C SER A 92 -8.71 7.89 -11.91
N GLY A 93 -9.04 8.28 -13.15
CA GLY A 93 -9.26 9.68 -13.54
C GLY A 93 -8.14 10.27 -14.41
N PRO A 94 -8.16 11.59 -14.71
CA PRO A 94 -7.12 12.24 -15.50
C PRO A 94 -5.72 12.14 -14.86
N LYS A 95 -4.67 12.22 -15.68
CA LYS A 95 -3.24 11.95 -15.34
C LYS A 95 -2.67 12.77 -14.18
N ASP A 96 -3.37 13.83 -13.76
CA ASP A 96 -2.92 14.79 -12.75
C ASP A 96 -3.60 14.53 -11.39
N ARG A 97 -4.12 13.30 -11.17
CA ARG A 97 -4.90 12.92 -9.98
C ARG A 97 -4.22 11.87 -9.11
N MET A 98 -4.85 11.65 -7.96
CA MET A 98 -4.53 10.57 -7.04
C MET A 98 -4.70 9.20 -7.71
N VAL A 99 -3.77 8.30 -7.44
CA VAL A 99 -3.73 6.92 -7.94
C VAL A 99 -3.59 5.98 -6.77
N ASN A 100 -4.21 4.81 -6.87
CA ASN A 100 -4.00 3.75 -5.90
C ASN A 100 -2.81 2.92 -6.35
N ALA A 101 -1.70 3.02 -5.62
CA ALA A 101 -0.47 2.30 -5.91
C ALA A 101 -0.37 1.06 -5.02
N PHE A 102 -0.28 -0.11 -5.65
CA PHE A 102 -0.10 -1.39 -4.99
C PHE A 102 1.37 -1.80 -4.99
N PHE A 103 1.90 -2.04 -3.81
CA PHE A 103 3.26 -2.41 -3.51
C PHE A 103 3.31 -3.82 -2.92
N THR A 104 4.16 -4.67 -3.47
CA THR A 104 4.39 -6.03 -2.95
C THR A 104 5.88 -6.29 -2.80
N LYS A 105 6.22 -7.10 -1.79
CA LYS A 105 7.59 -7.57 -1.61
C LYS A 105 8.07 -8.28 -2.86
N GLN A 106 9.31 -8.00 -3.24
CA GLN A 106 9.97 -8.79 -4.26
C GLN A 106 10.19 -10.20 -3.70
N SER A 107 9.48 -11.20 -4.23
CA SER A 107 9.69 -12.58 -3.83
C SER A 107 9.84 -13.49 -5.04
N PRO A 108 10.93 -14.28 -5.12
CA PRO A 108 11.07 -15.31 -6.15
C PRO A 108 10.10 -16.48 -6.00
N SER A 109 9.45 -16.65 -4.84
CA SER A 109 8.69 -17.89 -4.53
C SER A 109 7.59 -17.80 -3.47
N SER A 110 7.33 -16.66 -2.82
CA SER A 110 6.29 -16.57 -1.78
C SER A 110 4.98 -16.03 -2.32
N SER A 111 4.04 -16.94 -2.57
CA SER A 111 2.62 -16.69 -2.82
C SER A 111 2.03 -15.68 -1.83
N ILE A 112 1.45 -14.59 -2.34
CA ILE A 112 0.64 -13.67 -1.53
C ILE A 112 -0.61 -14.44 -1.11
N TYR A 113 -0.77 -14.71 0.19
CA TYR A 113 -1.97 -15.40 0.67
C TYR A 113 -3.17 -14.46 0.65
N VAL A 114 -4.13 -14.73 -0.24
CA VAL A 114 -5.41 -14.03 -0.31
C VAL A 114 -6.46 -14.85 0.43
N PRO A 115 -7.14 -14.31 1.46
CA PRO A 115 -8.19 -15.03 2.17
C PRO A 115 -9.30 -15.54 1.24
N SER A 116 -9.77 -16.75 1.48
CA SER A 116 -10.73 -17.46 0.62
C SER A 116 -12.08 -16.76 0.42
N TYR A 117 -12.50 -15.90 1.37
CA TYR A 117 -13.74 -15.13 1.22
C TYR A 117 -13.60 -13.99 0.19
N LEU A 118 -12.41 -13.43 -0.01
CA LEU A 118 -12.14 -12.49 -1.11
C LEU A 118 -12.09 -13.24 -2.44
N GLN A 119 -11.62 -14.49 -2.44
CA GLN A 119 -11.51 -15.33 -3.64
C GLN A 119 -12.86 -15.61 -4.32
N LYS A 120 -13.95 -15.64 -3.55
CA LYS A 120 -15.30 -15.93 -4.03
C LYS A 120 -16.08 -14.69 -4.44
N SER A 121 -15.51 -13.50 -4.26
CA SER A 121 -16.22 -12.23 -4.44
C SER A 121 -16.03 -11.66 -5.85
N GLY A 122 -17.10 -11.11 -6.44
CA GLY A 122 -17.05 -10.46 -7.77
C GLY A 122 -16.47 -9.04 -7.76
N VAL A 123 -15.78 -8.64 -6.70
CA VAL A 123 -15.34 -7.25 -6.48
C VAL A 123 -14.29 -6.86 -7.53
N GLN A 124 -14.45 -5.70 -8.15
CA GLN A 124 -13.46 -5.18 -9.12
C GLN A 124 -12.05 -5.08 -8.51
N PHE A 125 -11.96 -4.60 -7.27
CA PHE A 125 -10.73 -4.59 -6.48
C PHE A 125 -10.10 -5.99 -6.33
N PHE A 126 -10.88 -7.04 -6.15
CA PHE A 126 -10.36 -8.41 -6.07
C PHE A 126 -9.78 -8.89 -7.40
N LYS A 127 -10.46 -8.63 -8.53
CA LYS A 127 -9.93 -8.98 -9.86
C LYS A 127 -8.64 -8.22 -10.17
N TRP A 128 -8.61 -6.92 -9.85
CA TRP A 128 -7.42 -6.10 -9.95
C TRP A 128 -6.29 -6.66 -9.08
N TYR A 129 -6.54 -6.90 -7.79
CA TYR A 129 -5.61 -7.49 -6.85
C TYR A 129 -5.03 -8.82 -7.36
N GLN A 130 -5.88 -9.74 -7.83
CA GLN A 130 -5.44 -11.02 -8.40
C GLN A 130 -4.54 -10.83 -9.62
N SER A 131 -4.90 -9.95 -10.55
CA SER A 131 -4.11 -9.70 -11.77
C SER A 131 -2.71 -9.16 -11.48
N ILE A 132 -2.54 -8.50 -10.33
CA ILE A 132 -1.24 -7.98 -9.91
C ILE A 132 -0.48 -9.02 -9.09
N ALA A 133 -1.17 -9.76 -8.22
CA ALA A 133 -0.58 -10.85 -7.46
C ALA A 133 -0.18 -12.05 -8.34
N SER A 134 -0.83 -12.28 -9.49
CA SER A 134 -0.62 -13.43 -10.37
C SER A 134 0.71 -13.47 -11.12
N GLY A 135 1.59 -12.47 -10.95
CA GLY A 135 3.03 -12.61 -11.22
C GLY A 135 3.77 -13.49 -10.19
N VAL A 136 3.05 -13.93 -9.15
CA VAL A 136 3.47 -14.79 -8.06
C VAL A 136 2.40 -15.89 -7.91
N VAL A 137 2.82 -17.16 -7.85
CA VAL A 137 1.91 -18.31 -7.85
C VAL A 137 0.89 -18.20 -6.71
N VAL A 138 -0.40 -18.30 -7.01
CA VAL A 138 -1.48 -18.43 -6.02
C VAL A 138 -1.76 -19.92 -5.87
N SER A 139 -1.33 -20.52 -4.75
CA SER A 139 -1.57 -21.93 -4.41
C SER A 139 -2.58 -22.04 -3.26
#